data_AF-A0AAV9QG92-F1
#
_entry.id   AF-A0AAV9QG92-F1
#
_cell.length_a   1.000
_cell.length_b   1.000
_cell.length_c   1.000
_cell.angle_alpha   90.00
_cell.angle_beta   90.00
_cell.angle_gamma   90.00
#
_symmetry.space_group_name_H-M   'P 1'
#
loop_
_entity.id
_entity.type
_entity.pdbx_description
1 polymer ?
#
loop_
_entity_poly.entity_id
_entity_poly.type
_entity_poly.pdbx_seq_one_letter_code
_entity_poly.pdbx_strand_id
1 'polypeptide(L)'
;MTPPRVIVVGGGLAGLSAAHTVYLNGGSVLLLDKNNFFGGNSTKATSGINGALTRAQVDLGIQDSVKQFYEDTLKSARDKARPDLIRVLTYQSAAAVEWLQDVFGLDLTLVSRLG
;
A
#
# COMPACT_ATOMS: atom_id res chain seq x y z
N MET A 1 -22.94 6.27 21.52
CA MET A 1 -23.18 6.44 20.07
C MET A 1 -22.88 5.12 19.38
N THR A 2 -23.69 4.70 18.42
CA THR A 2 -23.43 3.48 17.64
C THR A 2 -22.26 3.72 16.68
N PRO A 3 -21.26 2.82 16.60
CA PRO A 3 -20.13 3.02 15.71
C PRO A 3 -20.59 3.06 14.24
N PRO A 4 -19.97 3.89 13.38
CA PRO A 4 -20.24 3.90 11.95
C PRO A 4 -20.08 2.50 11.35
N ARG A 5 -21.03 2.07 10.51
CA ARG A 5 -21.01 0.76 9.85
C ARG A 5 -20.53 0.91 8.41
N VAL A 6 -19.50 0.16 8.03
CA VAL A 6 -18.94 0.15 6.68
C VAL A 6 -18.96 -1.28 6.13
N ILE A 7 -19.37 -1.42 4.88
CA ILE A 7 -19.24 -2.68 4.13
C ILE A 7 -18.07 -2.54 3.18
N VAL A 8 -17.11 -3.46 3.24
CA VAL A 8 -15.99 -3.54 2.31
C VAL A 8 -16.18 -4.75 1.41
N VAL A 9 -16.06 -4.55 0.10
CA VAL A 9 -16.27 -5.60 -0.91
C VAL A 9 -14.93 -5.93 -1.58
N GLY A 10 -14.47 -7.17 -1.38
CA GLY A 10 -13.21 -7.72 -1.86
C GLY A 10 -12.18 -7.82 -0.72
N GLY A 11 -11.81 -9.04 -0.34
CA GLY A 11 -10.80 -9.36 0.68
C GLY A 11 -9.37 -9.42 0.14
N GLY A 12 -9.04 -8.66 -0.90
CA GLY A 12 -7.64 -8.46 -1.32
C GLY A 12 -6.91 -7.47 -0.39
N LEU A 13 -5.64 -7.18 -0.68
CA LEU A 13 -4.83 -6.27 0.14
C LEU A 13 -5.53 -4.91 0.37
N ALA A 14 -6.06 -4.30 -0.68
CA ALA A 14 -6.74 -3.00 -0.58
C ALA A 14 -7.98 -3.04 0.34
N GLY A 15 -8.79 -4.09 0.26
CA GLY A 15 -9.99 -4.22 1.09
C GLY A 15 -9.66 -4.54 2.54
N LEU A 16 -8.67 -5.41 2.79
CA LEU A 16 -8.17 -5.68 4.14
C LEU A 16 -7.57 -4.42 4.77
N SER A 17 -6.78 -3.64 4.04
CA SER A 17 -6.24 -2.37 4.53
C SER A 17 -7.32 -1.34 4.83
N ALA A 18 -8.36 -1.24 3.98
CA ALA A 18 -9.50 -0.37 4.22
C ALA A 18 -10.29 -0.80 5.47
N ALA A 19 -10.58 -2.11 5.59
CA ALA A 19 -11.28 -2.67 6.75
C ALA A 19 -10.51 -2.43 8.04
N HIS A 20 -9.19 -2.66 8.04
CA HIS A 20 -8.33 -2.42 9.19
C HIS A 20 -8.29 -0.94 9.58
N THR A 21 -8.17 -0.04 8.60
CA THR A 21 -8.18 1.41 8.85
C THR A 21 -9.48 1.86 9.51
N VAL A 22 -10.64 1.39 9.01
CA VAL A 22 -11.94 1.72 9.62
C VAL A 22 -12.05 1.16 11.04
N TYR A 23 -11.60 -0.08 11.25
CA TYR A 23 -11.59 -0.72 12.57
C TYR A 23 -10.76 0.08 13.59
N LEU A 24 -9.54 0.49 13.23
CA LEU A 24 -8.67 1.30 14.10
C LEU A 24 -9.26 2.68 14.42
N ASN A 25 -10.12 3.22 13.56
CA ASN A 25 -10.83 4.49 13.78
C ASN A 25 -12.17 4.31 14.53
N GLY A 26 -12.39 3.16 15.17
CA GLY A 26 -13.58 2.89 16.00
C GLY A 26 -14.84 2.54 15.20
N GLY A 27 -14.71 2.27 13.90
CA GLY A 27 -15.81 1.82 13.05
C GLY A 27 -16.08 0.32 13.16
N SER A 28 -17.28 -0.09 12.72
CA SER A 28 -17.67 -1.50 12.57
C SER A 28 -17.63 -1.87 11.09
N VAL A 29 -16.95 -2.97 10.75
CA VAL A 29 -16.75 -3.38 9.35
C VAL A 29 -17.34 -4.76 9.07
N LEU A 30 -18.07 -4.88 7.96
CA LEU A 30 -18.39 -6.15 7.32
C LEU A 30 -17.56 -6.28 6.04
N LEU A 31 -16.59 -7.20 6.03
CA LEU A 31 -15.76 -7.51 4.87
C LEU A 31 -16.32 -8.73 4.14
N LEU A 32 -16.56 -8.58 2.83
CA LEU A 32 -17.09 -9.64 1.96
C LEU A 32 -16.07 -10.00 0.89
N ASP A 33 -15.89 -11.28 0.61
CA ASP A 33 -15.22 -11.77 -0.60
C ASP A 33 -16.09 -12.84 -1.24
N LYS A 34 -16.03 -12.94 -2.57
CA LYS A 34 -16.77 -13.97 -3.31
C LYS A 34 -16.08 -15.33 -3.25
N ASN A 35 -14.78 -15.36 -2.95
CA ASN A 35 -13.99 -16.57 -2.85
C ASN A 35 -14.05 -17.15 -1.45
N ASN A 36 -13.70 -18.43 -1.33
CA ASN A 36 -13.65 -19.14 -0.05
C ASN A 36 -12.51 -18.66 0.88
N PHE A 37 -11.57 -17.87 0.36
CA PHE A 37 -10.43 -17.33 1.10
C PHE A 37 -10.14 -15.89 0.66
N PHE A 38 -9.62 -15.09 1.58
CA PHE A 38 -9.12 -13.75 1.29
C PHE A 38 -7.76 -13.78 0.57
N GLY A 39 -7.39 -12.65 -0.02
CA GLY A 39 -6.07 -12.42 -0.61
C GLY A 39 -6.09 -12.09 -2.10
N GLY A 40 -6.99 -12.69 -2.88
CA GLY A 40 -7.13 -12.43 -4.32
C GLY A 40 -5.82 -12.56 -5.10
N ASN A 41 -5.51 -11.60 -5.98
CA ASN A 41 -4.22 -11.58 -6.68
C ASN A 41 -3.06 -11.12 -5.78
N SER A 42 -3.35 -10.43 -4.67
CA SER A 42 -2.31 -9.91 -3.77
C SER A 42 -1.48 -11.02 -3.14
N THR A 43 -2.07 -12.20 -2.90
CA THR A 43 -1.32 -13.37 -2.38
C THR A 43 -0.35 -13.98 -3.39
N LYS A 44 -0.48 -13.63 -4.68
CA LYS A 44 0.41 -14.08 -5.75
C LYS A 44 1.51 -13.08 -6.07
N ALA A 45 1.52 -11.91 -5.42
CA ALA A 45 2.54 -10.90 -5.66
C ALA A 45 3.90 -11.37 -5.10
N THR A 46 4.92 -11.38 -5.94
CA THR A 46 6.28 -11.81 -5.57
C THR A 46 7.32 -10.69 -5.69
N SER A 47 6.98 -9.60 -6.40
CA SER A 47 7.90 -8.54 -6.77
C SER A 47 7.93 -7.36 -5.79
N GLY A 48 7.66 -7.61 -4.51
CA GLY A 48 7.72 -6.57 -3.47
C GLY A 48 6.72 -5.42 -3.64
N ILE A 49 7.00 -4.32 -2.93
CA ILE A 49 6.23 -3.08 -2.92
C ILE A 49 7.17 -1.90 -3.16
N ASN A 50 6.81 -1.01 -4.09
CA ASN A 50 7.59 0.19 -4.36
C ASN A 50 7.39 1.20 -3.23
N GLY A 51 8.49 1.81 -2.77
CA GLY A 51 8.51 2.93 -1.84
C GLY A 51 9.69 3.82 -2.11
N ALA A 52 9.56 5.10 -1.75
CA ALA A 52 10.65 6.07 -1.84
C ALA A 52 10.89 6.73 -0.48
N LEU A 53 12.16 6.87 -0.11
CA LEU A 53 12.61 7.33 1.21
C LEU A 53 12.07 6.47 2.36
N THR A 54 11.99 5.15 2.17
CA THR A 54 11.66 4.24 3.28
C THR A 54 12.83 4.14 4.27
N ARG A 55 12.53 3.80 5.53
CA ARG A 55 13.57 3.49 6.54
C ARG A 55 14.64 2.52 6.02
N ALA A 56 14.22 1.45 5.34
CA ALA A 56 15.13 0.47 4.75
C ALA A 56 16.05 1.07 3.67
N GLN A 57 15.54 1.94 2.81
CA GLN A 57 16.39 2.63 1.81
C GLN A 57 17.41 3.56 2.48
N VAL A 58 16.99 4.31 3.51
CA VAL A 58 17.87 5.22 4.26
C VAL A 58 18.97 4.46 4.98
N ASP A 59 18.63 3.37 5.69
CA ASP A 59 19.58 2.54 6.43
C ASP A 59 20.61 1.88 5.51
N LEU A 60 20.21 1.54 4.28
CA LEU A 60 21.09 0.99 3.24
C LEU A 60 21.87 2.07 2.47
N GLY A 61 21.67 3.36 2.76
CA GLY A 61 22.32 4.46 2.06
C GLY A 61 21.88 4.64 0.60
N ILE A 62 20.71 4.13 0.22
CA ILE A 62 20.17 4.22 -1.14
C ILE A 62 19.63 5.63 -1.37
N GLN A 63 20.23 6.33 -2.33
CA GLN A 63 19.79 7.66 -2.74
C GLN A 63 18.54 7.54 -3.65
N ASP A 64 17.39 7.94 -3.11
CA ASP A 64 16.11 7.98 -3.82
C ASP A 64 15.34 9.25 -3.40
N SER A 65 14.25 9.59 -4.11
CA SER A 65 13.37 10.67 -3.70
C SER A 65 11.93 10.43 -4.13
N VAL A 66 11.00 10.95 -3.34
CA VAL A 66 9.56 10.93 -3.68
C VAL A 66 9.28 11.62 -5.03
N LYS A 67 10.06 12.66 -5.37
CA LYS A 67 9.96 13.36 -6.66
C LYS A 67 10.35 12.44 -7.81
N GLN A 68 11.45 11.70 -7.68
CA GLN A 68 11.90 10.75 -8.70
C GLN A 68 10.85 9.65 -8.91
N PHE A 69 10.34 9.06 -7.83
CA PHE A 69 9.27 8.06 -7.92
C PHE A 69 8.00 8.62 -8.60
N TYR A 70 7.62 9.87 -8.30
CA TYR A 70 6.51 10.55 -8.96
C TYR A 70 6.74 10.70 -10.47
N GLU A 71 7.91 11.19 -10.88
CA GLU A 71 8.26 11.42 -12.29
C GLU A 71 8.32 10.10 -13.08
N ASP A 72 8.89 9.05 -12.51
CA ASP A 72 8.95 7.71 -13.12
C ASP A 72 7.55 7.09 -13.28
N THR A 73 6.69 7.28 -12.28
CA THR A 73 5.29 6.82 -12.34
C THR A 73 4.51 7.60 -13.41
N LEU A 74 4.69 8.92 -13.47
CA LEU A 74 4.02 9.77 -14.46
C LEU A 74 4.45 9.40 -15.89
N LYS A 75 5.76 9.19 -16.11
CA LYS A 75 6.32 8.75 -17.39
C LYS A 75 5.76 7.39 -17.82
N SER A 76 5.60 6.47 -16.87
CA SER A 76 5.05 5.13 -17.12
C SER A 76 3.56 5.13 -17.44
N ALA A 77 2.80 6.10 -16.90
CA ALA A 77 1.35 6.19 -17.06
C ALA A 77 0.88 6.67 -18.46
N ARG A 78 1.77 7.27 -19.26
CA ARG A 78 1.49 7.76 -20.62
C ARG A 78 0.21 8.61 -20.69
N ASP A 79 -0.75 8.22 -21.53
CA ASP A 79 -2.04 8.87 -21.77
C ASP A 79 -3.06 8.71 -20.63
N LYS A 80 -2.77 7.84 -19.64
CA LYS A 80 -3.67 7.54 -18.51
C LYS A 80 -3.22 8.17 -17.20
N ALA A 81 -2.29 9.11 -17.26
CA ALA A 81 -1.77 9.80 -16.08
C ALA A 81 -2.88 10.50 -15.29
N ARG A 82 -2.91 10.22 -13.98
CA ARG A 82 -3.75 10.90 -12.99
C ARG A 82 -2.86 11.51 -11.91
N PRO A 83 -2.35 12.74 -12.13
CA PRO A 83 -1.37 13.38 -11.24
C PRO A 83 -1.79 13.43 -9.77
N ASP A 84 -3.08 13.62 -9.51
CA ASP A 84 -3.68 13.61 -8.18
C ASP A 84 -3.48 12.27 -7.47
N LEU A 85 -3.78 11.16 -8.15
CA LEU A 85 -3.64 9.81 -7.60
C LEU A 85 -2.17 9.37 -7.53
N ILE A 86 -1.38 9.71 -8.54
CA ILE A 86 0.06 9.41 -8.58
C ILE A 86 0.76 10.11 -7.41
N ARG A 87 0.38 11.36 -7.10
CA ARG A 87 0.91 12.07 -5.94
C ARG A 87 0.60 11.36 -4.64
N VAL A 88 -0.63 10.87 -4.44
CA VAL A 88 -0.97 10.09 -3.24
C VAL A 88 -0.12 8.81 -3.18
N LEU A 89 -0.05 8.06 -4.28
CA LEU A 89 0.71 6.81 -4.37
C LEU A 89 2.18 7.00 -3.97
N THR A 90 2.86 8.01 -4.51
CA THR A 90 4.30 8.15 -4.29
C THR A 90 4.63 8.85 -2.98
N TYR A 91 3.89 9.91 -2.60
CA TYR A 91 4.16 10.65 -1.38
C TYR A 91 3.73 9.94 -0.10
N GLN A 92 2.80 8.98 -0.18
CA GLN A 92 2.41 8.15 0.97
C GLN A 92 3.09 6.77 0.99
N SER A 93 3.97 6.49 0.03
CA SER A 93 4.56 5.15 -0.13
C SER A 93 5.40 4.70 1.07
N ALA A 94 6.26 5.57 1.62
CA ALA A 94 7.05 5.24 2.81
C ALA A 94 6.17 4.93 4.01
N ALA A 95 5.19 5.79 4.30
CA ALA A 95 4.25 5.57 5.40
C ALA A 95 3.45 4.25 5.23
N ALA A 96 3.09 3.88 4.00
CA ALA A 96 2.41 2.62 3.73
C ALA A 96 3.32 1.40 3.98
N VAL A 97 4.58 1.45 3.56
CA VAL A 97 5.58 0.39 3.84
C VAL A 97 5.82 0.27 5.34
N GLU A 98 6.05 1.38 6.02
CA GLU A 98 6.32 1.41 7.46
C GLU A 98 5.11 0.95 8.28
N TRP A 99 3.90 1.32 7.87
CA TRP A 99 2.68 0.79 8.49
C TRP A 99 2.61 -0.74 8.42
N LEU A 100 2.99 -1.34 7.30
CA LEU A 100 3.04 -2.80 7.16
C LEU A 100 4.08 -3.43 8.08
N GLN A 101 5.26 -2.81 8.21
CA GLN A 101 6.32 -3.28 9.11
C GLN A 101 5.92 -3.14 10.58
N ASP A 102 5.45 -1.96 10.98
CA ASP A 102 5.22 -1.61 12.38
C ASP A 102 3.95 -2.26 12.95
N VAL A 103 2.88 -2.37 12.15
CA VAL A 103 1.58 -2.88 12.63
C VAL A 103 1.45 -4.39 12.47
N PHE A 104 2.03 -4.96 11.41
CA PHE A 104 1.89 -6.40 11.10
C PHE A 104 3.20 -7.18 11.23
N GLY A 105 4.31 -6.53 11.59
CA GLY A 105 5.61 -7.19 11.77
C GLY A 105 6.19 -7.76 10.48
N LEU A 106 5.84 -7.19 9.32
CA LEU A 106 6.34 -7.69 8.03
C LEU A 106 7.78 -7.26 7.81
N ASP A 107 8.63 -8.21 7.41
CA ASP A 107 10.00 -7.89 6.98
C ASP A 107 9.99 -7.38 5.53
N LEU A 108 10.16 -6.06 5.40
CA LEU A 108 10.30 -5.34 4.14
C LEU A 108 11.67 -4.63 4.05
N THR A 109 12.70 -5.18 4.71
CA THR A 109 14.03 -4.57 4.77
C THR A 109 14.88 -4.84 3.52
N LEU A 110 14.56 -5.89 2.76
CA LEU A 110 15.24 -6.19 1.49
C LEU A 110 14.80 -5.21 0.40
N VAL A 111 15.72 -4.34 -0.04
CA VAL A 111 15.51 -3.44 -1.18
C VAL A 111 16.20 -4.03 -2.42
N SER A 112 15.43 -4.31 -3.47
CA SER A 112 15.95 -4.84 -4.74
C SER A 112 15.32 -4.14 -5.93
N ARG A 113 16.06 -4.03 -7.03
CA ARG A 113 15.49 -3.72 -8.34
C ARG A 113 14.83 -4.97 -8.90
N LEU A 114 13.62 -4.82 -9.40
CA LEU A 114 12.81 -5.92 -9.91
C LEU A 114 12.29 -5.51 -11.29
N GLY A 115 12.86 -6.11 -12.34
CA GLY A 115 12.43 -5.92 -13.74
C GLY A 115 12.79 -4.56 -14.34
#